data_AF-A0A7J3QZP9-F1
#
_entry.id   AF-A0A7J3QZP9-F1
#
_cell.length_a   1.000
_cell.length_b   1.000
_cell.length_c   1.000
_cell.angle_alpha   90.00
_cell.angle_beta   90.00
_cell.angle_gamma   90.00
#
_symmetry.space_group_name_H-M   'P 1'
#
loop_
_entity.id
_entity.type
_entity.pdbx_description
1 polymer ?
#
loop_
_entity_poly.entity_id
_entity_poly.type
_entity_poly.pdbx_seq_one_letter_code
_entity_poly.pdbx_strand_id
1 'polypeptide(L)'
;MKTEKPPLLEFLEKKGISLRDLVDTALEFFVPHPGVETREEAARILEEEFIDALSDVNVSCLEVACFRAQEDAEAGLIPGLSKERFTGRPGLVADELLGLAIAGYIAGARGVFEFTRFDQAKPGILKKLGPLTNDAIGGLVAGVSSNMYTRAYRKSREQALKQQ
;
A
#
# COMPACT_ATOMS: atom_id res chain seq x y z
N MET A 1 -23.56 -9.20 -8.19
CA MET A 1 -23.68 -8.10 -7.21
C MET A 1 -22.90 -6.92 -7.78
N LYS A 2 -23.47 -5.71 -7.81
CA LYS A 2 -22.64 -4.52 -8.01
C LYS A 2 -21.70 -4.50 -6.81
N THR A 3 -20.40 -4.69 -7.02
CA THR A 3 -19.40 -4.54 -5.97
C THR A 3 -19.46 -3.10 -5.53
N GLU A 4 -20.04 -2.87 -4.36
CA GLU A 4 -20.09 -1.57 -3.73
C GLU A 4 -18.65 -1.12 -3.47
N LYS A 5 -18.42 0.18 -3.61
CA LYS A 5 -17.09 0.76 -3.42
C LYS A 5 -16.60 0.45 -2.00
N PRO A 6 -15.34 -0.01 -1.80
CA PRO A 6 -14.86 -0.32 -0.46
C PRO A 6 -14.91 0.91 0.45
N PRO A 7 -15.40 0.81 1.70
CA PRO A 7 -15.49 1.95 2.62
C PRO A 7 -14.14 2.64 2.87
N LEU A 8 -13.04 1.89 2.90
CA LEU A 8 -11.70 2.46 3.05
C LEU A 8 -11.30 3.30 1.83
N LEU A 9 -11.71 2.91 0.62
CA LEU A 9 -11.45 3.70 -0.58
C LEU A 9 -12.16 5.06 -0.49
N GLU A 10 -13.40 5.10 -0.01
CA GLU A 10 -14.11 6.36 0.22
C GLU A 10 -13.42 7.25 1.27
N PHE A 11 -12.84 6.64 2.31
CA PHE A 11 -12.05 7.35 3.31
C PHE A 11 -10.78 7.96 2.68
N LEU A 12 -10.02 7.17 1.92
CA LEU A 12 -8.78 7.60 1.26
C LEU A 12 -9.01 8.70 0.22
N GLU A 13 -10.11 8.65 -0.53
CA GLU A 13 -10.46 9.69 -1.49
C GLU A 13 -10.76 11.03 -0.83
N LYS A 14 -11.40 11.02 0.35
CA LYS A 14 -11.58 12.24 1.17
C LYS A 14 -10.23 12.80 1.65
N LYS A 15 -9.16 12.00 1.61
CA LYS A 15 -7.77 12.40 1.88
C LYS A 15 -6.98 12.71 0.61
N GLY A 16 -7.63 12.73 -0.56
CA GLY A 16 -7.00 13.05 -1.83
C GLY A 16 -6.21 11.90 -2.47
N ILE A 17 -6.49 10.65 -2.08
CA ILE A 17 -5.84 9.46 -2.62
C ILE A 17 -6.88 8.63 -3.36
N SER A 18 -6.79 8.57 -4.68
CA SER A 18 -7.68 7.76 -5.51
C SER A 18 -7.16 6.33 -5.69
N LEU A 19 -8.03 5.40 -6.09
CA LEU A 19 -7.62 4.05 -6.49
C LEU A 19 -6.57 4.09 -7.61
N ARG A 20 -6.72 5.02 -8.55
CA ARG A 20 -5.77 5.22 -9.63
C ARG A 20 -4.39 5.62 -9.11
N ASP A 21 -4.33 6.52 -8.12
CA ASP A 21 -3.05 6.91 -7.52
C ASP A 21 -2.34 5.70 -6.89
N LEU A 22 -3.07 4.81 -6.23
CA LEU A 22 -2.54 3.58 -5.65
C LEU A 22 -2.00 2.62 -6.71
N VAL A 23 -2.79 2.37 -7.77
CA VAL A 23 -2.41 1.49 -8.89
C VAL A 23 -1.21 2.06 -9.65
N ASP A 24 -1.24 3.35 -10.01
CA ASP A 24 -0.14 4.01 -10.73
C ASP A 24 1.14 3.97 -9.90
N THR A 25 1.06 4.17 -8.58
CA THR A 25 2.19 4.04 -7.65
C THR A 25 2.77 2.63 -7.67
N ALA A 26 1.94 1.59 -7.57
CA ALA A 26 2.40 0.20 -7.64
C ALA A 26 3.09 -0.11 -8.98
N LEU A 27 2.53 0.38 -10.08
CA LEU A 27 3.03 0.13 -11.44
C LEU A 27 4.36 0.84 -11.74
N GLU A 28 4.81 1.81 -10.94
CA GLU A 28 6.16 2.39 -11.10
C GLU A 28 7.26 1.33 -10.89
N PHE A 29 7.00 0.29 -10.10
CA PHE A 29 7.91 -0.85 -9.90
C PHE A 29 7.47 -2.15 -10.54
N PHE A 30 6.50 -2.08 -11.45
CA PHE A 30 6.09 -3.26 -12.20
C PHE A 30 7.24 -3.78 -13.09
N VAL A 31 7.48 -5.08 -13.00
CA VAL A 31 8.39 -5.83 -13.85
C VAL A 31 7.59 -6.99 -14.45
N PRO A 32 7.55 -7.14 -15.79
CA PRO A 32 6.90 -8.27 -16.44
C PRO A 32 7.38 -9.61 -15.86
N HIS A 33 6.42 -10.48 -15.53
CA HIS A 33 6.68 -11.80 -14.94
C HIS A 33 5.71 -12.82 -15.53
N PRO A 34 6.08 -14.12 -15.67
CA PRO A 34 5.12 -15.17 -16.01
C PRO A 34 3.82 -15.10 -15.20
N GLY A 35 2.69 -15.00 -15.91
CA GLY A 35 1.35 -14.83 -15.37
C GLY A 35 0.85 -13.37 -15.33
N VAL A 36 1.74 -12.39 -15.53
CA VAL A 36 1.47 -10.95 -15.63
C VAL A 36 2.55 -10.26 -16.50
N GLU A 37 2.39 -10.37 -17.80
CA GLU A 37 3.42 -9.97 -18.76
C GLU A 37 3.31 -8.51 -19.22
N THR A 38 2.13 -7.90 -19.09
CA THR A 38 1.88 -6.54 -19.56
C THR A 38 1.51 -5.62 -18.41
N ARG A 39 1.77 -4.32 -18.60
CA ARG A 39 1.43 -3.28 -17.63
C ARG A 39 -0.08 -3.18 -17.45
N GLU A 40 -0.84 -3.39 -18.52
CA GLU A 40 -2.31 -3.35 -18.53
C GLU A 40 -2.90 -4.53 -17.73
N GLU A 41 -2.35 -5.74 -17.89
CA GLU A 41 -2.76 -6.90 -17.10
C GLU A 41 -2.37 -6.72 -15.62
N ALA A 42 -1.19 -6.16 -15.35
CA ALA A 42 -0.77 -5.81 -14.00
C ALA A 42 -1.73 -4.80 -13.35
N ALA A 43 -2.10 -3.73 -14.07
CA ALA A 43 -3.04 -2.72 -13.59
C ALA A 43 -4.39 -3.36 -13.21
N ARG A 44 -4.92 -4.22 -14.08
CA ARG A 44 -6.20 -4.92 -13.85
C ARG A 44 -6.14 -5.82 -12.61
N ILE A 45 -5.06 -6.60 -12.44
CA ILE A 45 -4.89 -7.44 -11.26
C ILE A 45 -4.72 -6.58 -10.01
N LEU A 46 -3.91 -5.53 -10.06
CA LEU A 46 -3.73 -4.59 -8.94
C LEU A 46 -5.05 -3.96 -8.52
N GLU A 47 -5.89 -3.51 -9.45
CA GLU A 47 -7.23 -2.99 -9.14
C GLU A 47 -8.04 -4.02 -8.33
N GLU A 48 -8.07 -5.29 -8.76
CA GLU A 48 -8.77 -6.35 -8.05
C GLU A 48 -8.18 -6.60 -6.64
N GLU A 49 -6.85 -6.67 -6.52
CA GLU A 49 -6.17 -6.89 -5.24
C GLU A 49 -6.30 -5.68 -4.29
N PHE A 50 -6.33 -4.45 -4.81
CA PHE A 50 -6.62 -3.25 -4.01
C PHE A 50 -8.07 -3.29 -3.52
N ILE A 51 -9.04 -3.62 -4.37
CA ILE A 51 -10.44 -3.70 -3.95
C ILE A 51 -10.60 -4.75 -2.84
N ASP A 52 -9.90 -5.89 -2.90
CA ASP A 52 -9.89 -6.90 -1.84
C ASP A 52 -9.28 -6.35 -0.54
N ALA A 53 -8.05 -5.81 -0.60
CA ALA A 53 -7.37 -5.25 0.58
C ALA A 53 -8.14 -4.07 1.22
N LEU A 54 -8.71 -3.18 0.41
CA LEU A 54 -9.51 -2.03 0.87
C LEU A 54 -10.88 -2.45 1.45
N SER A 55 -11.30 -3.70 1.24
CA SER A 55 -12.51 -4.26 1.84
C SER A 55 -12.26 -4.94 3.19
N ASP A 56 -10.99 -5.14 3.58
CA ASP A 56 -10.63 -5.71 4.88
C ASP A 56 -10.73 -4.63 5.98
N VAL A 57 -11.51 -4.94 7.02
CA VAL A 57 -11.70 -4.08 8.19
C VAL A 57 -10.41 -3.89 8.99
N ASN A 58 -9.51 -4.86 9.01
CA ASN A 58 -8.23 -4.75 9.72
C ASN A 58 -7.28 -3.79 8.98
N VAL A 59 -7.23 -3.87 7.64
CA VAL A 59 -6.52 -2.87 6.81
C VAL A 59 -7.12 -1.49 7.04
N SER A 60 -8.44 -1.39 7.10
CA SER A 60 -9.14 -0.14 7.41
C SER A 60 -8.73 0.44 8.77
N CYS A 61 -8.68 -0.39 9.81
CA CYS A 61 -8.26 0.04 11.14
C CYS A 61 -6.81 0.53 11.15
N LEU A 62 -5.89 -0.18 10.50
CA LEU A 62 -4.48 0.18 10.44
C LEU A 62 -4.26 1.51 9.70
N GLU A 63 -4.87 1.67 8.53
CA GLU A 63 -4.80 2.90 7.75
C GLU A 63 -5.38 4.08 8.55
N VAL A 64 -6.59 3.95 9.08
CA VAL A 64 -7.22 5.02 9.88
C VAL A 64 -6.35 5.41 11.07
N ALA A 65 -5.74 4.45 11.78
CA ALA A 65 -4.83 4.75 12.88
C ALA A 65 -3.63 5.60 12.43
N CYS A 66 -3.02 5.28 11.29
CA CYS A 66 -1.90 6.06 10.74
C CYS A 66 -2.31 7.46 10.32
N PHE A 67 -3.47 7.60 9.67
CA PHE A 67 -4.01 8.92 9.28
C PHE A 67 -4.35 9.79 10.50
N ARG A 68 -4.88 9.20 11.58
CA ARG A 68 -5.14 9.96 12.82
C ARG A 68 -3.85 10.35 13.54
N ALA A 69 -2.87 9.45 13.59
CA ALA A 69 -1.55 9.78 14.13
C ALA A 69 -0.88 10.92 13.36
N GLN A 70 -1.01 10.94 12.02
CA GLN A 70 -0.54 12.05 11.18
C GLN A 70 -1.22 13.37 11.54
N GLU A 71 -2.56 13.40 11.60
CA GLU A 71 -3.34 14.59 11.95
C GLU A 71 -2.95 15.12 13.34
N ASP A 72 -2.83 14.24 14.34
CA ASP A 72 -2.44 14.59 15.69
C ASP A 72 -0.99 15.10 15.75
N ALA A 73 -0.07 14.52 14.98
CA ALA A 73 1.31 14.98 14.91
C ALA A 73 1.41 16.39 14.29
N GLU A 74 0.68 16.65 13.20
CA GLU A 74 0.58 17.97 12.58
C GLU A 74 -0.06 19.02 13.51
N ALA A 75 -1.05 18.59 14.30
CA ALA A 75 -1.68 19.41 15.31
C ALA A 75 -0.78 19.65 16.54
N GLY A 76 0.26 18.83 16.75
CA GLY A 76 1.16 18.90 17.91
C GLY A 76 0.56 18.25 19.17
N LEU A 77 -0.30 17.25 18.97
CA LEU A 77 -1.05 16.55 20.03
C LEU A 77 -0.37 15.26 20.48
N ILE A 78 0.59 14.73 19.71
CA ILE A 78 1.36 13.54 20.11
C ILE A 78 2.30 13.91 21.27
N PRO A 79 2.16 13.28 22.46
CA PRO A 79 2.98 13.62 23.62
C PRO A 79 4.48 13.43 23.34
N GLY A 80 5.26 14.48 23.57
CA GLY A 80 6.72 14.45 23.39
C GLY A 80 7.20 14.57 21.94
N LEU A 81 6.30 14.76 20.97
CA LEU A 81 6.63 15.02 19.57
C LEU A 81 6.32 16.49 19.23
N SER A 82 7.35 17.30 19.03
CA SER A 82 7.18 18.66 18.52
C SER A 82 6.92 18.66 17.01
N LYS A 83 6.29 19.72 16.50
CA LYS A 83 6.03 19.87 15.05
C LYS A 83 7.31 19.96 14.23
N GLU A 84 8.34 20.59 14.79
CA GLU A 84 9.67 20.70 14.19
C GLU A 84 10.34 19.33 14.10
N ARG A 85 10.21 18.49 15.14
CA ARG A 85 10.74 17.12 15.12
C ARG A 85 9.98 16.26 14.11
N PHE A 86 8.66 16.41 14.03
CA PHE A 86 7.83 15.63 13.12
C PHE A 86 8.16 15.88 11.64
N THR A 87 8.48 17.11 11.28
CA THR A 87 8.88 17.50 9.91
C THR A 87 10.39 17.40 9.67
N GLY A 88 11.17 17.17 10.74
CA GLY A 88 12.62 17.14 10.73
C GLY A 88 13.21 15.77 10.43
N ARG A 89 14.54 15.68 10.55
CA ARG A 89 15.29 14.42 10.49
C ARG A 89 16.10 14.19 11.78
N PRO A 90 16.35 12.93 12.18
CA PRO A 90 15.80 11.70 11.59
C PRO A 90 14.28 11.61 11.76
N GLY A 91 13.63 10.87 10.86
CA GLY A 91 12.18 10.63 10.90
C GLY A 91 11.76 9.85 12.14
N LEU A 92 10.45 9.59 12.27
CA LEU A 92 10.00 8.66 13.30
C LEU A 92 10.42 7.24 12.91
N VAL A 93 10.46 6.35 13.89
CA VAL A 93 10.57 4.90 13.64
C VAL A 93 9.16 4.28 13.62
N ALA A 94 8.18 4.99 14.19
CA ALA A 94 6.83 4.50 14.33
C ALA A 94 6.08 4.41 12.99
N ASP A 95 6.27 5.38 12.10
CA ASP A 95 5.78 5.36 10.71
C ASP A 95 6.33 4.15 9.94
N GLU A 96 7.64 3.91 10.00
CA GLU A 96 8.27 2.75 9.33
C GLU A 96 7.70 1.41 9.87
N LEU A 97 7.58 1.29 11.20
CA LEU A 97 7.00 0.10 11.84
C LEU A 97 5.53 -0.13 11.46
N LEU A 98 4.75 0.94 11.32
CA LEU A 98 3.35 0.86 10.91
C LEU A 98 3.22 0.43 9.43
N GLY A 99 4.05 0.99 8.54
CA GLY A 99 4.11 0.57 7.14
C GLY A 99 4.50 -0.90 6.98
N LEU A 100 5.51 -1.35 7.74
CA LEU A 100 5.92 -2.76 7.82
C LEU A 100 4.79 -3.67 8.32
N ALA A 101 4.05 -3.23 9.34
CA ALA A 101 2.93 -4.00 9.88
C ALA A 101 1.79 -4.16 8.86
N ILE A 102 1.45 -3.10 8.13
CA ILE A 102 0.42 -3.13 7.08
C ILE A 102 0.86 -4.08 5.94
N ALA A 103 2.07 -3.90 5.41
CA ALA A 103 2.58 -4.75 4.33
C ALA A 103 2.68 -6.23 4.76
N GLY A 104 3.15 -6.46 5.98
CA GLY A 104 3.25 -7.78 6.60
C GLY A 104 1.89 -8.43 6.83
N TYR A 105 0.88 -7.67 7.23
CA TYR A 105 -0.48 -8.16 7.38
C TYR A 105 -1.06 -8.61 6.03
N ILE A 106 -0.88 -7.82 4.97
CA ILE A 106 -1.47 -8.09 3.64
C ILE A 106 -0.77 -9.25 2.93
N ALA A 107 0.56 -9.34 2.98
CA ALA A 107 1.32 -10.27 2.14
C ALA A 107 2.46 -11.03 2.84
N GLY A 108 2.55 -10.93 4.17
CA GLY A 108 3.59 -11.54 4.99
C GLY A 108 4.98 -10.99 4.67
N ALA A 109 5.99 -11.85 4.76
CA ALA A 109 7.38 -11.47 4.50
C ALA A 109 7.59 -10.84 3.10
N ARG A 110 6.81 -11.22 2.10
CA ARG A 110 6.89 -10.64 0.74
C ARG A 110 6.52 -9.17 0.74
N GLY A 111 5.42 -8.82 1.42
CA GLY A 111 5.00 -7.44 1.60
C GLY A 111 6.05 -6.62 2.32
N VAL A 112 6.68 -7.18 3.37
CA VAL A 112 7.76 -6.52 4.11
C VAL A 112 8.96 -6.17 3.21
N PHE A 113 9.45 -7.12 2.41
CA PHE A 113 10.57 -6.85 1.50
C PHE A 113 10.21 -5.86 0.39
N GLU A 114 8.98 -5.95 -0.12
CA GLU A 114 8.50 -5.01 -1.14
C GLU A 114 8.34 -3.59 -0.55
N PHE A 115 7.87 -3.48 0.70
CA PHE A 115 7.73 -2.20 1.39
C PHE A 115 9.06 -1.48 1.49
N THR A 116 10.15 -2.16 1.82
CA THR A 116 11.49 -1.54 1.85
C THR A 116 11.86 -0.85 0.53
N ARG A 117 11.43 -1.40 -0.62
CA ARG A 117 11.69 -0.78 -1.94
C ARG A 117 10.84 0.47 -2.15
N PHE A 118 9.55 0.41 -1.81
CA PHE A 118 8.64 1.56 -1.90
C PHE A 118 9.01 2.67 -0.94
N ASP A 119 9.42 2.31 0.27
CA ASP A 119 9.84 3.22 1.33
C ASP A 119 11.10 4.01 0.93
N GLN A 120 12.09 3.35 0.36
CA GLN A 120 13.33 4.02 -0.07
C GLN A 120 13.12 4.98 -1.23
N ALA A 121 12.23 4.66 -2.16
CA ALA A 121 12.07 5.41 -3.40
C ALA A 121 10.91 6.40 -3.40
N LYS A 122 9.90 6.20 -2.55
CA LYS A 122 8.68 7.01 -2.43
C LYS A 122 8.01 7.36 -3.78
N PRO A 123 7.69 6.37 -4.64
CA PRO A 123 7.10 6.60 -5.95
C PRO A 123 5.69 7.24 -5.87
N GLY A 124 5.19 7.71 -7.02
CA GLY A 124 3.78 8.04 -7.20
C GLY A 124 3.20 9.01 -6.17
N ILE A 125 2.14 8.59 -5.48
CA ILE A 125 1.46 9.40 -4.46
C ILE A 125 2.26 9.56 -3.18
N LEU A 126 3.17 8.63 -2.86
CA LEU A 126 3.88 8.59 -1.57
C LEU A 126 4.68 9.88 -1.32
N LYS A 127 5.33 10.43 -2.34
CA LYS A 127 6.09 11.69 -2.25
C LYS A 127 5.24 12.93 -1.89
N LYS A 128 3.91 12.83 -1.94
CA LYS A 128 2.98 13.93 -1.62
C LYS A 128 2.37 13.79 -0.23
N LEU A 129 2.57 12.67 0.45
CA LEU A 129 1.99 12.36 1.75
C LEU A 129 2.95 12.73 2.88
N GLY A 130 2.41 12.89 4.09
CA GLY A 130 3.19 13.14 5.29
C GLY A 130 3.87 11.87 5.82
N PRO A 131 4.81 11.97 6.78
CA PRO A 131 5.63 10.83 7.20
C PRO A 131 4.84 9.56 7.55
N LEU A 132 3.81 9.65 8.40
CA LEU A 132 3.02 8.50 8.82
C LEU A 132 2.10 7.99 7.71
N THR A 133 1.47 8.88 6.96
CA THR A 133 0.52 8.48 5.89
C THR A 133 1.23 7.94 4.65
N ASN A 134 2.43 8.43 4.35
CA ASN A 134 3.19 7.89 3.23
C ASN A 134 3.64 6.45 3.51
N ASP A 135 4.05 6.12 4.74
CA ASP A 135 4.48 4.77 5.09
C ASP A 135 3.29 3.82 5.19
N ALA A 136 2.15 4.29 5.68
CA ALA A 136 0.90 3.52 5.67
C ALA A 136 0.50 3.12 4.26
N ILE A 137 0.36 4.11 3.36
CA ILE A 137 0.02 3.87 1.95
C ILE A 137 1.11 3.08 1.23
N GLY A 138 2.39 3.31 1.57
CA GLY A 138 3.50 2.50 1.08
C GLY A 138 3.35 1.03 1.48
N GLY A 139 2.94 0.76 2.72
CA GLY A 139 2.66 -0.59 3.22
C GLY A 139 1.51 -1.26 2.50
N LEU A 140 0.40 -0.53 2.28
CA LEU A 140 -0.74 -0.99 1.50
C LEU A 140 -0.35 -1.35 0.06
N VAL A 141 0.33 -0.43 -0.63
CA VAL A 141 0.79 -0.61 -2.01
C VAL A 141 1.75 -1.80 -2.13
N ALA A 142 2.71 -1.93 -1.21
CA ALA A 142 3.67 -3.02 -1.20
C ALA A 142 3.04 -4.38 -0.93
N GLY A 143 2.09 -4.44 0.01
CA GLY A 143 1.30 -5.63 0.30
C GLY A 143 0.50 -6.08 -0.92
N VAL A 144 -0.22 -5.16 -1.56
CA VAL A 144 -1.04 -5.43 -2.74
C VAL A 144 -0.17 -5.82 -3.95
N SER A 145 0.93 -5.11 -4.21
CA SER A 145 1.91 -5.45 -5.26
C SER A 145 2.43 -6.89 -5.07
N SER A 146 2.75 -7.27 -3.84
CA SER A 146 3.20 -8.62 -3.51
C SER A 146 2.15 -9.70 -3.78
N ASN A 147 0.87 -9.41 -3.49
CA ASN A 147 -0.23 -10.32 -3.79
C ASN A 147 -0.50 -10.44 -5.30
N MET A 148 -0.38 -9.35 -6.06
CA MET A 148 -0.43 -9.39 -7.53
C MET A 148 0.60 -10.37 -8.12
N TYR A 149 1.88 -10.25 -7.75
CA TYR A 149 2.91 -11.20 -8.21
C TYR A 149 2.65 -12.63 -7.75
N THR A 150 2.14 -12.80 -6.53
CA THR A 150 1.76 -14.11 -6.00
C THR A 150 0.67 -14.77 -6.84
N ARG A 151 -0.36 -14.01 -7.19
CA ARG A 151 -1.47 -14.47 -8.01
C ARG A 151 -1.01 -14.80 -9.43
N ALA A 152 -0.18 -13.96 -10.03
CA ALA A 152 0.44 -14.21 -11.33
C ALA A 152 1.26 -15.51 -11.33
N TYR A 153 2.07 -15.74 -10.29
CA TYR A 153 2.85 -16.97 -10.15
C TYR A 153 1.96 -18.22 -10.03
N ARG A 154 0.85 -18.16 -9.28
CA ARG A 154 -0.10 -19.29 -9.21
C ARG A 154 -0.74 -19.55 -10.58
N LYS A 155 -1.19 -18.50 -11.27
CA LYS A 155 -1.80 -18.59 -12.60
C LYS A 155 -0.86 -19.24 -13.62
N SER A 156 0.41 -18.83 -13.66
CA SER A 156 1.39 -19.41 -14.59
C SER A 156 1.69 -20.88 -14.30
N ARG A 157 1.77 -21.27 -13.01
CA ARG A 157 1.91 -22.68 -12.62
C ARG A 157 0.73 -23.54 -13.06
N GLU A 158 -0.49 -23.06 -12.88
CA GLU A 158 -1.70 -23.78 -13.29
C GLU A 158 -1.78 -23.96 -14.81
N GLN A 159 -1.37 -22.95 -15.58
CA GLN A 159 -1.31 -23.04 -17.04
C GLN A 159 -0.28 -24.07 -17.51
N ALA A 160 0.90 -24.10 -16.88
CA ALA A 160 1.94 -25.09 -17.19
C ALA A 160 1.48 -26.53 -16.92
N LEU A 161 0.71 -26.75 -15.85
CA LEU A 161 0.16 -28.07 -15.51
C LEU A 161 -0.93 -28.55 -16.48
N LYS A 162 -1.70 -27.63 -17.09
CA LYS A 162 -2.75 -27.97 -18.07
C LYS A 162 -2.20 -28.32 -19.46
N GLN A 163 -0.93 -28.02 -19.71
CA GLN A 163 -0.25 -28.28 -20.98
C GLN A 163 0.57 -29.58 -20.97
N GLN A 164 0.58 -30.31 -19.85
CA GLN A 164 1.13 -31.66 -19.70
C GLN A 164 0.04 -32.71 -19.87
#